data_AF-A0A199VNZ0-F1
#
_entry.id   AF-A0A199VNZ0-F1
#
_cell.length_a   1.000
_cell.length_b   1.000
_cell.length_c   1.000
_cell.angle_alpha   90.00
_cell.angle_beta   90.00
_cell.angle_gamma   90.00
#
_symmetry.space_group_name_H-M   'P 1'
#
loop_
_entity.id
_entity.type
_entity.pdbx_description
1 polymer ?
#
loop_
_entity_poly.entity_id
_entity_poly.type
_entity_poly.pdbx_seq_one_letter_code
_entity_poly.pdbx_strand_id
1 'polypeptide(L)'
;MEAVEVRSGSDGFMIKMRDGRYLRVCTITPRGSLPDYAPHPAIVLKMEDGSDLLLPIIVLEMPSVLLMAAVRNVQIKRPTIYQVVREMIEKMGYTVQLVRVTKRVNEAYFAQLHIQVGNENETISFDLRPSDAINIAVRCKVPIQVNRNLAYSDGMRVIEPTTVEVSSSRSDGLLFTELDRPDGQLCLESKEFGLVRNMLIAAVEERYRDAAQWRDKLFQLRSKRKKWT
;
A
#
# COMPACT_ATOMS: atom_id res chain seq x y z
N MET A 1 11.92 -9.08 5.89
CA MET A 1 10.93 -8.05 5.44
C MET A 1 11.11 -6.86 6.35
N GLU A 2 10.98 -5.61 5.88
CA GLU A 2 10.54 -4.46 6.70
C GLU A 2 10.84 -3.11 6.06
N ALA A 3 9.86 -2.54 5.37
CA ALA A 3 9.72 -1.10 5.26
C ALA A 3 8.24 -0.74 5.12
N VAL A 4 7.88 0.44 5.60
CA VAL A 4 6.49 0.88 5.82
C VAL A 4 6.02 1.82 4.72
N GLU A 5 6.93 2.64 4.17
CA GLU A 5 6.63 3.63 3.15
C GLU A 5 7.78 3.72 2.14
N VAL A 6 7.44 3.93 0.87
CA VAL A 6 8.39 4.30 -0.19
C VAL A 6 8.03 5.70 -0.70
N ARG A 7 9.04 6.55 -0.86
CA ARG A 7 8.93 7.88 -1.47
C ARG A 7 9.90 7.97 -2.65
N SER A 8 9.48 8.65 -3.71
CA SER A 8 10.31 8.96 -4.89
C SER A 8 10.72 10.43 -4.80
N GLY A 9 11.94 10.79 -5.20
CA GLY A 9 12.42 12.17 -5.26
C GLY A 9 13.51 12.35 -6.31
N SER A 10 14.00 13.59 -6.47
CA SER A 10 15.04 13.93 -7.46
C SER A 10 16.35 13.14 -7.30
N ASP A 11 16.62 12.68 -6.07
CA ASP A 11 17.87 12.02 -5.68
C ASP A 11 17.73 10.49 -5.59
N GLY A 12 16.62 9.92 -6.07
CA GLY A 12 16.33 8.47 -6.02
C GLY A 12 15.14 8.12 -5.13
N PHE A 13 15.10 6.88 -4.63
CA PHE A 13 14.04 6.41 -3.74
C PHE A 13 14.47 6.46 -2.28
N MET A 14 13.53 6.80 -1.41
CA MET A 14 13.70 6.73 0.03
C MET A 14 12.72 5.73 0.63
N ILE A 15 13.23 4.74 1.34
CA ILE A 15 12.47 3.69 1.99
C ILE A 15 12.48 3.93 3.49
N LYS A 16 11.32 4.15 4.10
CA LYS A 16 11.18 4.22 5.57
C LYS A 16 11.09 2.81 6.13
N MET A 17 12.13 2.37 6.82
CA MET A 17 12.22 1.08 7.49
C MET A 17 11.34 1.03 8.74
N ARG A 18 11.07 -0.18 9.25
CA ARG A 18 10.24 -0.39 10.46
C ARG A 18 10.77 0.31 11.70
N ASP A 19 12.10 0.36 11.84
CA ASP A 19 12.78 0.98 12.98
C ASP A 19 12.82 2.52 12.91
N GLY A 20 12.14 3.11 11.91
CA GLY A 20 12.11 4.55 11.69
C GLY A 20 13.30 5.06 10.89
N ARG A 21 14.29 4.22 10.57
CA ARG A 21 15.41 4.61 9.70
C ARG A 21 14.92 4.83 8.27
N TYR A 22 15.58 5.72 7.57
CA TYR A 22 15.36 5.95 6.15
C TYR A 22 16.54 5.39 5.36
N LEU A 23 16.26 4.58 4.35
CA LEU A 23 17.26 4.06 3.42
C LEU A 23 17.14 4.79 2.10
N ARG A 24 18.24 5.37 1.64
CA ARG A 24 18.37 5.81 0.26
C ARG A 24 18.67 4.61 -0.62
N VAL A 25 17.84 4.39 -1.63
CA VAL A 25 17.96 3.26 -2.54
C VAL A 25 17.89 3.73 -3.99
N CYS A 26 18.65 3.05 -4.85
CA CYS A 26 18.61 3.23 -6.30
C CYS A 26 18.09 1.97 -6.97
N THR A 27 17.35 2.15 -8.05
CA THR A 27 16.95 1.03 -8.93
C THR A 27 18.17 0.49 -9.65
N ILE A 28 18.22 -0.83 -9.82
CA ILE A 28 19.29 -1.49 -10.60
C ILE A 28 19.19 -1.10 -12.08
N THR A 29 17.97 -1.02 -12.60
CA THR A 29 17.70 -0.63 -13.97
C THR A 29 17.35 0.87 -14.02
N PRO A 30 18.05 1.70 -14.82
CA PRO A 30 17.70 3.12 -14.96
C PRO A 30 16.37 3.25 -15.69
N ARG A 31 15.29 3.54 -14.95
CA ARG A 31 13.95 3.80 -15.51
C ARG A 31 13.67 5.30 -15.50
N GLY A 32 14.18 6.04 -16.48
CA GLY A 32 13.82 7.44 -16.75
C GLY A 32 13.87 8.40 -15.55
N SER A 33 13.33 9.61 -15.70
CA SER A 33 13.04 10.47 -14.54
C SER A 33 11.80 9.93 -13.84
N LEU A 34 11.92 9.69 -12.53
CA LEU A 34 10.84 9.16 -11.73
C LEU A 34 9.92 10.31 -11.31
N PRO A 35 8.60 10.19 -11.48
CA PRO A 35 7.67 11.17 -10.95
C PRO A 35 7.84 11.29 -9.43
N ASP A 36 7.73 12.51 -8.92
CA ASP A 36 7.60 12.76 -7.49
C ASP A 36 6.24 12.21 -7.03
N TYR A 37 6.27 11.16 -6.23
CA TYR A 37 5.07 10.48 -5.75
C TYR A 37 4.93 10.72 -4.24
N ALA A 38 3.70 11.00 -3.83
CA ALA A 38 3.34 11.00 -2.42
C ALA A 38 3.72 9.66 -1.76
N PRO A 39 3.94 9.62 -0.44
CA PRO A 39 4.33 8.40 0.26
C PRO A 39 3.29 7.31 0.04
N HIS A 40 3.72 6.12 -0.37
CA HIS A 40 2.82 4.99 -0.59
C HIS A 40 3.16 3.85 0.38
N PRO A 41 2.14 3.21 1.00
CA PRO A 41 2.35 1.99 1.76
C PRO A 41 2.99 0.93 0.86
N ALA A 42 4.02 0.27 1.38
CA ALA A 42 4.72 -0.76 0.65
C ALA A 42 5.05 -1.95 1.54
N ILE A 43 5.20 -3.11 0.92
CA ILE A 43 5.82 -4.29 1.53
C ILE A 43 7.19 -4.43 0.89
N VAL A 44 8.25 -4.34 1.68
CA VAL A 44 9.61 -4.50 1.17
C VAL A 44 10.15 -5.88 1.51
N LEU A 45 10.40 -6.67 0.46
CA LEU A 45 11.04 -7.98 0.54
C LEU A 45 12.56 -7.78 0.39
N LYS A 46 13.32 -8.25 1.37
CA LYS A 46 14.79 -8.33 1.27
C LYS A 46 15.17 -9.70 0.73
N MET A 47 16.02 -9.76 -0.29
CA MET A 47 16.52 -11.01 -0.84
C MET A 47 17.57 -11.62 0.11
N GLU A 48 17.45 -12.92 0.37
CA GLU A 48 18.37 -13.71 1.20
C GLU A 48 19.37 -14.52 0.36
N ASP A 49 19.70 -14.05 -0.85
CA ASP A 49 20.66 -14.67 -1.78
C ASP A 49 22.04 -13.99 -1.77
N GLY A 50 22.29 -13.12 -0.79
CA GLY A 50 23.53 -12.34 -0.66
C GLY A 50 23.61 -11.12 -1.59
N SER A 51 22.58 -10.85 -2.41
CA SER A 51 22.57 -9.70 -3.31
C SER A 51 22.24 -8.36 -2.64
N ASP A 52 21.78 -8.39 -1.38
CA ASP A 52 21.25 -7.25 -0.61
C ASP A 52 20.17 -6.44 -1.35
N LEU A 53 19.48 -7.06 -2.31
CA LEU A 53 18.40 -6.43 -3.05
C LEU A 53 17.14 -6.29 -2.20
N LEU A 54 16.49 -5.14 -2.33
CA LEU A 54 15.18 -4.83 -1.78
C LEU A 54 14.16 -4.77 -2.92
N LEU A 55 13.10 -5.55 -2.84
CA LEU A 55 11.96 -5.49 -3.76
C LEU A 55 10.78 -4.82 -3.05
N PRO A 56 10.50 -3.52 -3.31
CA PRO A 56 9.31 -2.87 -2.82
C PRO A 56 8.09 -3.26 -3.66
N ILE A 57 7.04 -3.72 -2.99
CA ILE A 57 5.72 -3.96 -3.58
C ILE A 57 4.77 -2.91 -3.01
N ILE A 58 4.30 -2.00 -3.86
CA ILE A 58 3.34 -0.98 -3.46
C ILE A 58 2.00 -1.64 -3.18
N VAL A 59 1.40 -1.30 -2.04
CA VAL A 59 0.15 -1.89 -1.55
C VAL A 59 -0.77 -0.81 -0.99
N LEU A 60 -2.03 -1.18 -0.79
CA LEU A 60 -2.94 -0.35 0.00
C LEU A 60 -2.60 -0.44 1.49
N GLU A 61 -3.12 0.51 2.25
CA GLU A 61 -2.87 0.65 3.68
C GLU A 61 -3.27 -0.62 4.47
N MET A 62 -4.48 -1.14 4.26
CA MET A 62 -5.01 -2.25 5.06
C MET A 62 -4.17 -3.54 5.00
N PRO A 63 -3.77 -4.06 3.81
CA PRO A 63 -2.84 -5.21 3.75
C PRO A 63 -1.50 -4.97 4.45
N SER A 64 -0.98 -3.73 4.41
CA SER A 64 0.26 -3.35 5.11
C SER A 64 0.07 -3.37 6.63
N VAL A 65 -1.00 -2.75 7.13
CA VAL A 65 -1.36 -2.73 8.55
C VAL A 65 -1.56 -4.14 9.10
N LEU A 66 -2.30 -4.99 8.37
CA LEU A 66 -2.55 -6.38 8.79
C LEU A 66 -1.29 -7.24 8.75
N LEU A 67 -0.38 -7.00 7.81
CA LEU A 67 0.92 -7.67 7.78
C LEU A 67 1.75 -7.25 8.98
N MET A 68 1.82 -5.95 9.27
CA MET A 68 2.55 -5.40 10.40
C MET A 68 2.04 -5.94 11.73
N ALA A 69 0.71 -6.06 11.90
CA ALA A 69 0.11 -6.68 13.06
C ALA A 69 0.56 -8.15 13.22
N ALA A 70 0.58 -8.92 12.13
CA ALA A 70 1.03 -10.31 12.15
C ALA A 70 2.52 -10.44 12.49
N VAL A 71 3.38 -9.64 11.86
CA VAL A 71 4.83 -9.62 12.14
C VAL A 71 5.13 -9.22 13.59
N ARG A 72 4.34 -8.30 14.16
CA ARG A 72 4.42 -7.88 15.57
C ARG A 72 3.73 -8.85 16.54
N ASN A 73 3.15 -9.94 16.05
CA ASN A 73 2.33 -10.87 16.84
C ASN A 73 1.21 -10.18 17.65
N VAL A 74 0.65 -9.10 17.10
CA VAL A 74 -0.48 -8.38 17.71
C VAL A 74 -1.76 -9.17 17.46
N GLN A 75 -2.45 -9.52 18.55
CA GLN A 75 -3.74 -10.22 18.48
C GLN A 75 -4.86 -9.24 18.12
N ILE A 76 -5.54 -9.50 17.02
CA ILE A 76 -6.72 -8.76 16.59
C ILE A 76 -7.96 -9.47 17.15
N LYS A 77 -8.85 -8.73 17.82
CA LYS A 77 -10.03 -9.28 18.54
C LYS A 77 -10.96 -10.13 17.66
N ARG A 78 -11.02 -9.84 16.36
CA ARG A 78 -11.82 -10.57 15.37
C ARG A 78 -10.90 -11.24 14.36
N PRO A 79 -11.22 -12.45 13.88
CA PRO A 79 -10.46 -13.10 12.82
C PRO A 79 -10.39 -12.24 11.57
N THR A 80 -9.16 -12.01 11.10
CA THR A 80 -8.88 -11.40 9.79
C THR A 80 -9.16 -12.40 8.68
N ILE A 81 -9.39 -11.93 7.45
CA ILE A 81 -9.55 -12.82 6.29
C ILE A 81 -8.39 -13.81 6.14
N TYR A 82 -7.16 -13.39 6.44
CA TYR A 82 -5.98 -14.24 6.37
C TYR A 82 -5.97 -15.36 7.43
N GLN A 83 -6.52 -15.10 8.63
CA GLN A 83 -6.72 -16.13 9.65
C GLN A 83 -7.83 -17.09 9.25
N VAL A 84 -8.95 -16.57 8.73
CA VAL A 84 -10.06 -17.40 8.23
C VAL A 84 -9.58 -18.33 7.12
N VAL A 85 -8.82 -17.82 6.15
CA VAL A 85 -8.25 -18.63 5.06
C VAL A 85 -7.31 -19.72 5.61
N ARG A 86 -6.41 -19.38 6.55
CA ARG A 86 -5.55 -20.39 7.18
C ARG A 86 -6.36 -21.49 7.86
N GLU A 87 -7.34 -21.11 8.70
CA GLU A 87 -8.18 -22.07 9.40
C GLU A 87 -9.02 -22.95 8.45
N MET A 88 -9.49 -22.38 7.34
CA MET A 88 -10.20 -23.15 6.31
C MET A 88 -9.29 -24.21 5.69
N ILE A 89 -8.07 -23.82 5.29
CA ILE A 89 -7.08 -24.73 4.68
C ILE A 89 -6.74 -25.86 5.67
N GLU A 90 -6.45 -25.52 6.92
CA GLU A 90 -6.15 -26.50 7.98
C GLU A 90 -7.33 -27.46 8.23
N LYS A 91 -8.56 -26.93 8.35
CA LYS A 91 -9.77 -27.75 8.58
C LYS A 91 -10.14 -28.64 7.40
N MET A 92 -9.75 -28.28 6.18
CA MET A 92 -9.90 -29.10 4.99
C MET A 92 -8.83 -30.20 4.88
N GLY A 93 -7.89 -30.28 5.81
CA GLY A 93 -6.80 -31.27 5.79
C GLY A 93 -5.68 -30.91 4.81
N TYR A 94 -5.56 -29.65 4.44
CA TYR A 94 -4.53 -29.15 3.53
C TYR A 94 -3.45 -28.38 4.28
N THR A 95 -2.27 -28.27 3.67
CA THR A 95 -1.13 -27.55 4.26
C THR A 95 -0.60 -26.50 3.30
N VAL A 96 -0.51 -25.24 3.74
CA VAL A 96 0.18 -24.21 2.96
C VAL A 96 1.67 -24.54 2.93
N GLN A 97 2.27 -24.57 1.75
CA GLN A 97 3.67 -24.92 1.56
C GLN A 97 4.57 -23.70 1.40
N LEU A 98 4.21 -22.79 0.49
CA LEU A 98 4.99 -21.61 0.17
C LEU A 98 4.17 -20.60 -0.63
N VAL A 99 4.71 -19.40 -0.76
CA VAL A 99 4.22 -18.37 -1.68
C VAL A 99 5.30 -17.96 -2.67
N ARG A 100 4.95 -17.74 -3.93
CA ARG A 100 5.85 -17.25 -4.98
C ARG A 100 5.37 -15.92 -5.53
N VAL A 101 6.20 -14.89 -5.51
CA VAL A 101 6.00 -13.68 -6.33
C VAL A 101 6.61 -13.95 -7.70
N THR A 102 5.77 -14.04 -8.74
CA THR A 102 6.14 -14.73 -9.99
C THR A 102 6.56 -13.77 -11.10
N LYS A 103 5.73 -12.76 -11.39
CA LYS A 103 5.92 -11.85 -12.53
C LYS A 103 5.31 -10.48 -12.26
N ARG A 104 5.66 -9.54 -13.13
CA ARG A 104 5.04 -8.22 -13.20
C ARG A 104 4.56 -7.95 -14.61
N VAL A 105 3.32 -7.46 -14.74
CA VAL A 105 2.70 -7.10 -16.03
C VAL A 105 2.01 -5.76 -15.84
N ASN A 106 2.28 -4.78 -16.70
CA ASN A 106 1.70 -3.44 -16.63
C ASN A 106 1.78 -2.84 -15.21
N GLU A 107 2.98 -2.84 -14.65
CA GLU A 107 3.29 -2.38 -13.29
C GLU A 107 2.66 -3.19 -12.13
N ALA A 108 1.80 -4.18 -12.39
CA ALA A 108 1.16 -5.03 -11.40
C ALA A 108 1.91 -6.34 -11.17
N TYR A 109 2.20 -6.65 -9.91
CA TYR A 109 2.86 -7.89 -9.49
C TYR A 109 1.84 -9.01 -9.27
N PHE A 110 2.24 -10.24 -9.59
CA PHE A 110 1.45 -11.47 -9.42
C PHE A 110 2.12 -12.41 -8.42
N ALA A 111 1.32 -13.16 -7.67
CA ALA A 111 1.82 -14.15 -6.74
C ALA A 111 0.97 -15.42 -6.72
N GLN A 112 1.58 -16.54 -6.35
CA GLN A 112 0.93 -17.83 -6.24
C GLN A 112 1.06 -18.36 -4.81
N LEU A 113 -0.03 -18.84 -4.25
CA LEU A 113 -0.08 -19.62 -3.01
C LEU A 113 -0.09 -21.11 -3.36
N HIS A 114 0.91 -21.84 -2.86
CA HIS A 114 1.01 -23.29 -3.06
C HIS A 114 0.53 -24.02 -1.82
N ILE A 115 -0.41 -24.95 -2.00
CA ILE A 115 -1.04 -25.74 -0.95
C ILE A 115 -0.90 -27.21 -1.31
N GLN A 116 -0.48 -28.02 -0.34
CA GLN A 116 -0.43 -29.47 -0.47
C GLN A 116 -1.76 -30.11 -0.05
N VAL A 117 -2.20 -31.09 -0.84
CA VAL A 117 -3.43 -31.85 -0.62
C VAL A 117 -3.09 -33.24 -0.09
N GLY A 118 -3.45 -33.52 1.17
CA GLY A 118 -3.22 -34.84 1.79
C GLY A 118 -1.74 -35.21 1.95
N ASN A 119 -1.46 -36.51 1.94
CA ASN A 119 -0.10 -37.08 2.07
C ASN A 119 0.59 -37.30 0.71
N GLU A 120 -0.07 -36.97 -0.39
CA GLU A 120 0.48 -37.12 -1.72
C GLU A 120 1.32 -35.89 -2.11
N ASN A 121 2.14 -36.05 -3.15
CA ASN A 121 2.96 -34.96 -3.69
C ASN A 121 2.15 -33.98 -4.56
N GLU A 122 0.81 -34.03 -4.47
CA GLU A 122 -0.10 -33.18 -5.21
C GLU A 122 -0.14 -31.78 -4.57
N THR A 123 0.16 -30.78 -5.39
CA THR A 123 0.17 -29.37 -4.99
C THR A 123 -0.81 -28.60 -5.84
N ILE A 124 -1.76 -27.93 -5.20
CA ILE A 124 -2.66 -26.96 -5.84
C ILE A 124 -2.08 -25.56 -5.69
N SER A 125 -2.28 -24.71 -6.70
CA SER A 125 -1.81 -23.32 -6.66
C SER A 125 -2.95 -22.35 -6.92
N PHE A 126 -3.02 -21.28 -6.12
CA PHE A 126 -3.98 -20.19 -6.29
C PHE A 126 -3.26 -18.91 -6.67
N ASP A 127 -3.76 -18.21 -7.70
CA ASP A 127 -3.29 -16.88 -8.05
C ASP A 127 -3.85 -15.85 -7.05
N LEU A 128 -2.96 -14.99 -6.55
CA LEU A 128 -3.27 -13.98 -5.54
C LEU A 128 -2.49 -12.70 -5.82
N ARG A 129 -3.02 -11.59 -5.30
CA ARG A 129 -2.21 -10.38 -5.16
C ARG A 129 -1.04 -10.66 -4.21
N PRO A 130 0.16 -10.13 -4.47
CA PRO A 130 1.32 -10.36 -3.61
C PRO A 130 1.08 -9.98 -2.15
N SER A 131 0.36 -8.88 -1.89
CA SER A 131 0.03 -8.44 -0.53
C SER A 131 -0.73 -9.49 0.27
N ASP A 132 -1.68 -10.18 -0.38
CA ASP A 132 -2.51 -11.20 0.25
C ASP A 132 -1.74 -12.49 0.45
N ALA A 133 -0.99 -12.91 -0.57
CA ALA A 133 -0.15 -14.10 -0.50
C ALA A 133 0.90 -13.98 0.61
N ILE A 134 1.59 -12.84 0.70
CA ILE A 134 2.56 -12.54 1.76
C ILE A 134 1.90 -12.55 3.14
N ASN A 135 0.71 -11.96 3.29
CA ASN A 135 -0.01 -11.95 4.56
C ASN A 135 -0.38 -13.36 5.05
N ILE A 136 -0.74 -14.25 4.13
CA ILE A 136 -0.99 -15.66 4.41
C ILE A 136 0.32 -16.35 4.79
N ALA A 137 1.39 -16.15 4.01
CA ALA A 137 2.68 -16.79 4.23
C ALA A 137 3.25 -16.52 5.62
N VAL A 138 3.21 -15.26 6.08
CA VAL A 138 3.67 -14.87 7.42
C VAL A 138 2.87 -15.56 8.53
N ARG A 139 1.55 -15.71 8.37
CA ARG A 139 0.67 -16.34 9.37
C ARG A 139 0.78 -17.86 9.39
N CYS A 140 1.06 -18.47 8.25
CA CYS A 140 1.33 -19.90 8.11
C CYS A 140 2.80 -20.25 8.40
N LYS A 141 3.67 -19.26 8.57
CA LYS A 141 5.12 -19.43 8.78
C LYS A 141 5.79 -20.23 7.66
N VAL A 142 5.41 -19.95 6.41
CA VAL A 142 5.94 -20.60 5.21
C VAL A 142 6.86 -19.66 4.43
N PRO A 143 7.79 -20.19 3.63
CA PRO A 143 8.71 -19.36 2.86
C PRO A 143 8.00 -18.52 1.79
N ILE A 144 8.52 -17.31 1.59
CA ILE A 144 8.17 -16.41 0.49
C ILE A 144 9.32 -16.46 -0.51
N GLN A 145 9.05 -16.90 -1.73
CA GLN A 145 10.01 -16.96 -2.82
C GLN A 145 9.69 -15.87 -3.85
N VAL A 146 10.72 -15.30 -4.45
CA VAL A 146 10.57 -14.29 -5.51
C VAL A 146 11.27 -14.80 -6.75
N ASN A 147 10.65 -14.64 -7.91
CA ASN A 147 11.28 -14.95 -9.18
C ASN A 147 12.58 -14.15 -9.33
N ARG A 148 13.67 -14.86 -9.64
CA ARG A 148 15.00 -14.25 -9.73
C ARG A 148 15.01 -13.07 -10.71
N ASN A 149 14.53 -13.27 -11.94
CA ASN A 149 14.56 -12.23 -12.97
C ASN A 149 13.81 -10.98 -12.52
N LEU A 150 12.66 -11.16 -11.84
CA LEU A 150 11.89 -10.07 -11.26
C LEU A 150 12.67 -9.32 -10.17
N ALA A 151 13.35 -10.04 -9.28
CA ALA A 151 14.16 -9.45 -8.23
C ALA A 151 15.34 -8.62 -8.79
N TYR A 152 15.99 -9.08 -9.86
CA TYR A 152 17.08 -8.33 -10.50
C TYR A 152 16.59 -7.16 -11.36
N SER A 153 15.42 -7.26 -12.00
CA SER A 153 14.91 -6.18 -12.86
C SER A 153 14.33 -5.02 -12.07
N ASP A 154 13.60 -5.34 -11.00
CA ASP A 154 12.77 -4.39 -10.24
C ASP A 154 13.30 -4.15 -8.81
N GLY A 155 14.35 -4.88 -8.41
CA GLY A 155 15.02 -4.67 -7.15
C GLY A 155 15.75 -3.33 -7.06
N MET A 156 15.92 -2.88 -5.83
CA MET A 156 16.63 -1.67 -5.45
C MET A 156 17.83 -2.03 -4.56
N ARG A 157 18.92 -1.28 -4.70
CA ARG A 157 20.12 -1.38 -3.86
C ARG A 157 20.19 -0.22 -2.90
N VAL A 158 20.62 -0.47 -1.67
CA VAL A 158 20.89 0.57 -0.67
C VAL A 158 22.19 1.28 -1.05
N ILE A 159 22.17 2.62 -1.11
CA ILE A 159 23.32 3.44 -1.50
C ILE A 159 24.05 3.95 -0.24
N GLU A 160 23.30 4.36 0.78
CA GLU A 160 23.84 4.81 2.07
C GLU A 160 22.82 4.54 3.21
N PRO A 161 23.24 4.01 4.37
CA PRO A 161 22.42 3.99 5.57
C PRO A 161 22.47 5.36 6.25
N THR A 162 21.66 6.32 5.79
CA THR A 162 21.60 7.62 6.47
C THR A 162 20.82 7.46 7.78
N THR A 163 21.51 7.61 8.92
CA THR A 163 20.85 7.73 10.23
C THR A 163 20.31 9.15 10.34
N VAL A 164 19.15 9.40 9.73
CA VAL A 164 18.42 10.65 9.94
C VAL A 164 17.64 10.46 11.24
N GLU A 165 18.17 10.95 12.36
CA GLU A 165 17.41 11.09 13.60
C GLU A 165 16.35 12.19 13.38
N VAL A 166 15.15 11.77 12.99
CA VAL A 166 13.98 12.64 13.04
C VAL A 166 13.36 12.45 14.42
N SER A 167 13.26 13.55 15.16
CA SER A 167 12.59 13.65 16.46
C SER A 167 11.30 12.82 16.46
N SER A 168 11.28 11.80 17.31
CA SER A 168 10.13 10.93 17.51
C SER A 168 8.93 11.75 17.99
N SER A 169 8.04 12.15 17.09
CA SER A 169 6.64 12.09 17.44
C SER A 169 6.33 10.61 17.60
N ARG A 170 6.30 10.14 18.85
CA ARG A 170 5.69 8.86 19.21
C ARG A 170 4.24 8.89 18.73
N SER A 171 3.99 8.49 17.49
CA SER A 171 2.74 7.81 17.17
C SER A 171 3.01 6.34 17.43
N ASP A 172 2.83 5.95 18.69
CA ASP A 172 2.35 4.60 18.97
C ASP A 172 1.25 4.27 17.97
N GLY A 173 1.23 3.03 17.48
CA GLY A 173 0.34 2.52 16.44
C GLY A 173 -1.15 2.58 16.80
N LEU A 174 -1.64 3.79 17.03
CA LEU A 174 -3.01 4.18 16.89
C LEU A 174 -3.29 4.03 15.40
N LEU A 175 -4.06 2.98 15.10
CA LEU A 175 -5.11 3.02 14.10
C LEU A 175 -5.34 4.46 13.62
N PHE A 176 -5.18 4.71 12.33
CA PHE A 176 -5.83 5.83 11.66
C PHE A 176 -7.35 5.64 11.82
N THR A 177 -7.81 5.92 13.03
CA THR A 177 -9.21 6.15 13.39
C THR A 177 -9.57 7.60 13.12
N GLU A 178 -8.68 8.38 12.51
CA GLU A 178 -9.03 9.58 11.77
C GLU A 178 -9.54 9.20 10.37
N LEU A 179 -10.46 8.24 10.32
CA LEU A 179 -11.53 8.29 9.35
C LEU A 179 -12.39 9.49 9.74
N ASP A 180 -12.62 10.40 8.80
CA ASP A 180 -13.66 11.45 8.80
C ASP A 180 -14.38 11.62 10.15
N ARG A 181 -13.67 12.16 11.14
CA ARG A 181 -14.40 12.82 12.21
C ARG A 181 -14.77 14.16 11.62
N PRO A 182 -16.07 14.48 11.44
CA PRO A 182 -16.41 15.85 11.15
C PRO A 182 -15.92 16.64 12.35
N ASP A 183 -14.84 17.38 12.16
CA ASP A 183 -14.32 18.45 13.01
C ASP A 183 -15.33 19.61 13.14
N GLY A 184 -16.57 19.41 12.68
CA GLY A 184 -17.62 20.41 12.53
C GLY A 184 -17.27 21.48 11.50
N GLN A 185 -16.07 21.39 10.90
CA GLN A 185 -15.50 22.43 10.07
C GLN A 185 -15.78 22.08 8.61
N LEU A 186 -16.44 23.00 7.92
CA LEU A 186 -16.73 22.83 6.51
C LEU A 186 -15.42 22.83 5.71
N CYS A 187 -14.94 21.64 5.34
CA CYS A 187 -13.81 21.49 4.42
C CYS A 187 -14.15 22.14 3.07
N LEU A 188 -13.11 22.58 2.35
CA LEU A 188 -13.28 23.33 1.09
C LEU A 188 -13.97 22.48 0.03
N GLU A 189 -13.66 21.19 0.01
CA GLU A 189 -14.23 20.16 -0.85
C GLU A 189 -15.74 20.03 -0.62
N SER A 190 -16.18 20.03 0.65
CA SER A 190 -17.61 20.01 1.00
C SER A 190 -18.34 21.28 0.56
N LYS A 191 -17.69 22.45 0.64
CA LYS A 191 -18.24 23.71 0.12
C LYS A 191 -18.38 23.68 -1.39
N GLU A 192 -17.36 23.18 -2.09
CA GLU A 192 -17.38 23.04 -3.54
C GLU A 192 -18.51 22.09 -3.98
N PHE A 193 -18.63 20.94 -3.32
CA PHE A 193 -19.70 19.97 -3.56
C PHE A 193 -21.09 20.58 -3.39
N GLY A 194 -21.31 21.34 -2.31
CA GLY A 194 -22.58 22.03 -2.07
C GLY A 194 -22.95 23.02 -3.18
N LEU A 195 -21.98 23.79 -3.68
CA LEU A 195 -22.20 24.74 -4.78
C LEU A 195 -22.56 24.03 -6.09
N VAL A 196 -21.84 22.95 -6.42
CA VAL A 196 -22.11 22.15 -7.63
C VAL A 196 -23.49 21.47 -7.55
N ARG A 197 -23.82 20.88 -6.39
CA ARG A 197 -25.13 20.27 -6.15
C ARG A 197 -26.26 21.26 -6.33
N ASN A 198 -26.16 22.44 -5.71
CA ASN A 198 -27.21 23.47 -5.80
C ASN A 198 -27.35 24.03 -7.21
N MET A 199 -26.25 24.18 -7.94
CA MET A 199 -26.26 24.57 -9.35
C MET A 199 -27.00 23.53 -10.21
N LEU A 200 -26.71 22.23 -10.02
CA LEU A 200 -27.36 21.15 -10.75
C LEU A 200 -28.85 21.04 -10.45
N ILE A 201 -29.25 21.14 -9.18
CA ILE A 201 -30.67 21.16 -8.77
C ILE A 201 -31.40 22.33 -9.45
N ALA A 202 -30.83 23.54 -9.37
CA ALA A 202 -31.44 24.71 -10.00
C ALA A 202 -31.52 24.59 -11.53
N ALA A 203 -30.55 23.93 -12.17
CA ALA A 203 -30.58 23.68 -13.61
C ALA A 203 -31.68 22.67 -14.01
N VAL A 204 -31.85 21.58 -13.23
CA VAL A 204 -32.90 20.57 -13.45
C VAL A 204 -34.30 21.16 -13.21
N GLU A 205 -34.42 22.06 -12.23
CA GLU A 205 -35.67 22.78 -11.93
C GLU A 205 -35.91 24.00 -12.86
N GLU A 206 -35.09 24.17 -13.90
CA GLU A 206 -35.17 25.29 -14.87
C GLU A 206 -35.04 26.69 -14.24
N ARG A 207 -34.50 26.79 -13.02
CA ARG A 207 -34.15 28.04 -12.33
C ARG A 207 -32.79 28.55 -12.78
N TYR A 208 -32.68 28.91 -14.06
CA TYR A 208 -31.40 29.25 -14.69
C TYR A 208 -30.67 30.46 -14.06
N ARG A 209 -31.42 31.44 -13.52
CA ARG A 209 -30.80 32.59 -12.80
C ARG A 209 -30.07 32.13 -11.55
N ASP A 210 -30.67 31.22 -10.79
CA ASP A 210 -30.09 30.69 -9.56
C ASP A 210 -28.90 29.79 -9.88
N ALA A 211 -29.01 28.96 -10.93
CA ALA A 211 -27.90 28.15 -11.42
C ALA A 211 -26.69 29.02 -11.82
N ALA A 212 -26.91 30.16 -12.50
CA ALA A 212 -25.86 31.11 -12.84
C ALA A 212 -25.20 31.72 -11.59
N GLN A 213 -25.99 32.08 -10.57
CA GLN A 213 -25.44 32.57 -9.29
C GLN A 213 -24.57 31.52 -8.58
N TRP A 214 -24.99 30.26 -8.56
CA TRP A 214 -24.21 29.17 -7.98
C TRP A 214 -22.92 28.90 -8.75
N ARG A 215 -22.97 28.96 -10.10
CA ARG A 215 -21.79 28.88 -10.97
C ARG A 215 -20.78 29.99 -10.66
N ASP A 216 -21.23 31.22 -10.51
CA ASP A 216 -20.33 32.36 -10.26
C ASP A 216 -19.67 32.25 -8.89
N LYS A 217 -20.42 31.80 -7.87
CA LYS A 217 -19.87 31.47 -6.53
C LYS A 217 -18.83 30.35 -6.59
N LEU A 218 -19.10 29.29 -7.36
CA LEU A 218 -18.16 28.19 -7.59
C LEU A 218 -16.87 28.68 -8.26
N PHE A 219 -16.98 29.55 -9.26
CA PHE A 219 -15.84 30.13 -9.96
C PHE A 219 -14.98 31.01 -9.05
N GLN A 220 -15.60 31.82 -8.18
CA GLN A 220 -14.89 32.59 -7.17
C GLN A 220 -14.14 31.69 -6.18
N LEU A 221 -14.77 30.61 -5.71
CA LEU A 221 -14.15 29.64 -4.79
C LEU A 221 -12.92 28.96 -5.44
N ARG A 222 -13.03 28.53 -6.70
CA ARG A 222 -11.92 27.93 -7.47
C ARG A 222 -10.82 28.94 -7.80
N SER A 223 -11.16 30.19 -8.04
CA SER A 223 -10.19 31.26 -8.33
C SER A 223 -9.36 31.63 -7.10
N LYS A 224 -9.95 31.55 -5.90
CA LYS A 224 -9.21 31.69 -4.64
C LYS A 224 -8.20 30.56 -4.44
N ARG A 225 -8.54 29.32 -4.87
CA ARG A 225 -7.64 28.15 -4.83
C ARG A 225 -6.38 28.34 -5.67
N LYS A 226 -6.54 28.86 -6.90
CA LYS A 226 -5.41 29.10 -7.84
C LYS A 226 -4.39 30.15 -7.39
N LYS A 227 -4.71 30.96 -6.37
CA LYS A 227 -3.78 31.97 -5.81
C LYS A 227 -2.94 31.44 -4.64
N TRP A 228 -3.23 30.24 -4.14
CA TRP A 228 -2.58 29.63 -2.97
C TRP A 228 -1.62 28.48 -3.34
N THR A 229 -1.65 28.06 -4.60
CA THR A 229 -0.75 27.07 -5.24
C THR A 229 0.15 27.79 -6.22
#